data_AF-A0A1I1T4I5-F1
#
_entry.id   AF-A0A1I1T4I5-F1
#
_cell.length_a   1.000
_cell.length_b   1.000
_cell.length_c   1.000
_cell.angle_alpha   90.00
_cell.angle_beta   90.00
_cell.angle_gamma   90.00
#
_symmetry.space_group_name_H-M   'P 1'
#
loop_
_entity.id
_entity.type
_entity.pdbx_description
1 polymer ?
#
loop_
_entity_poly.entity_id
_entity_poly.type
_entity_poly.pdbx_seq_one_letter_code
_entity_poly.pdbx_strand_id
1 'polypeptide(L)'
;LPGNDGKSETEFITSLKGATGADGIGGKTIAGTGISITGSGTATDEYVVSAILPQQIIDEDTVRTDGQVDFTLTQTPYLVSKVRMYINGVRIAKDAITVTGTTVKYIPANNGSYALKIDDAITFDYLK
;
A
#
# COMPACT_ATOMS: atom_id res chain seq x y z
N LEU A 1 -52.30 13.07 10.82
CA LEU A 1 -51.48 12.15 10.01
C LEU A 1 -51.23 10.91 10.86
N PRO A 2 -51.84 9.75 10.55
CA PRO A 2 -51.65 8.54 11.34
C PRO A 2 -50.31 7.93 10.92
N GLY A 3 -49.22 8.28 11.60
CA GLY A 3 -47.88 7.77 11.28
C GLY A 3 -47.74 6.25 11.46
N ASN A 4 -48.72 5.60 12.08
CA ASN A 4 -48.70 4.20 12.51
C ASN A 4 -49.97 3.42 12.09
N ASP A 5 -50.64 3.81 11.01
CA ASP A 5 -51.93 3.21 10.67
C ASP A 5 -51.79 1.70 10.35
N GLY A 6 -52.33 0.86 11.24
CA GLY A 6 -52.39 -0.60 11.08
C GLY A 6 -51.12 -1.39 11.38
N LYS A 7 -50.04 -0.76 11.87
CA LYS A 7 -48.81 -1.47 12.26
C LYS A 7 -48.79 -1.76 13.75
N SER A 8 -48.33 -2.96 14.11
CA SER A 8 -47.94 -3.26 15.48
C SER A 8 -46.77 -2.39 15.93
N GLU A 9 -46.58 -2.25 17.23
CA GLU A 9 -45.45 -1.51 17.80
C GLU A 9 -44.10 -2.01 17.25
N THR A 10 -43.93 -3.33 17.12
CA THR A 10 -42.74 -3.94 16.54
C THR A 10 -42.51 -3.53 15.08
N GLU A 11 -43.57 -3.52 14.26
CA GLU A 11 -43.49 -3.11 12.85
C GLU A 11 -43.21 -1.61 12.71
N PHE A 12 -43.79 -0.80 13.59
CA PHE A 12 -43.52 0.64 13.63
C PHE A 12 -42.06 0.93 14.01
N ILE A 13 -41.56 0.34 15.10
CA ILE A 13 -40.16 0.45 15.54
C ILE A 13 -39.20 -0.03 14.46
N THR A 14 -39.51 -1.14 13.78
CA THR A 14 -38.68 -1.66 12.68
C THR A 14 -38.65 -0.70 11.50
N SER A 15 -39.79 -0.09 11.15
CA SER A 15 -39.87 0.89 10.07
C SER A 15 -39.08 2.17 10.35
N LEU A 16 -38.93 2.56 11.62
CA LEU A 16 -38.11 3.71 12.03
C LEU A 16 -36.60 3.44 11.97
N LYS A 17 -36.18 2.17 12.05
CA LYS A 17 -34.76 1.77 12.07
C LYS A 17 -34.16 1.60 10.67
N GLY A 18 -35.00 1.57 9.62
CA GLY A 18 -34.62 1.12 8.27
C GLY A 18 -34.34 -0.39 8.26
N ALA A 19 -34.67 -1.09 7.18
CA ALA A 19 -34.62 -2.56 7.13
C ALA A 19 -33.21 -3.17 7.37
N THR A 20 -32.15 -2.36 7.28
CA THR A 20 -30.75 -2.79 7.39
C THR A 20 -29.83 -1.77 8.08
N GLY A 21 -30.32 -0.61 8.54
CA GLY A 21 -29.46 0.51 8.92
C GLY A 21 -28.63 1.10 7.76
N ALA A 22 -28.91 0.71 6.51
CA ALA A 22 -28.16 1.13 5.32
C ALA A 22 -28.30 2.63 4.97
N ASP A 23 -29.27 3.33 5.54
CA ASP A 23 -29.37 4.80 5.43
C ASP A 23 -28.74 5.54 6.61
N GLY A 24 -28.20 4.81 7.60
CA GLY A 24 -27.26 5.38 8.57
C GLY A 24 -25.97 5.81 7.88
N ILE A 25 -25.20 6.69 8.52
CA ILE A 25 -23.99 7.33 7.93
C ILE A 25 -23.02 6.33 7.28
N GLY A 26 -23.09 5.06 7.70
CA GLY A 26 -22.28 3.97 7.20
C GLY A 26 -22.60 3.36 5.85
N GLY A 27 -23.84 3.44 5.36
CA GLY A 27 -24.18 2.90 4.04
C GLY A 27 -23.79 3.83 2.87
N LYS A 28 -23.27 5.02 3.16
CA LYS A 28 -22.86 6.03 2.17
C LYS A 28 -21.40 6.48 2.30
N THR A 29 -20.59 5.80 3.10
CA THR A 29 -19.16 6.09 3.21
C THR A 29 -18.37 5.34 2.15
N ILE A 30 -17.69 6.09 1.28
CA ILE A 30 -16.74 5.56 0.31
C ILE A 30 -15.36 6.10 0.70
N ALA A 31 -14.39 5.21 0.86
CA ALA A 31 -13.02 5.62 1.11
C ALA A 31 -12.46 6.30 -0.15
N GLY A 32 -12.07 7.57 -0.03
CA GLY A 32 -11.34 8.27 -1.08
C GLY A 32 -9.92 7.72 -1.27
N THR A 33 -9.20 8.23 -2.26
CA THR A 33 -7.79 7.86 -2.47
C THR A 33 -6.95 8.11 -1.22
N GLY A 34 -6.16 7.12 -0.81
CA GLY A 34 -5.27 7.23 0.36
C GLY A 34 -6.00 7.15 1.71
N ILE A 35 -7.26 6.72 1.73
CA ILE A 35 -8.03 6.46 2.94
C ILE A 35 -8.43 4.98 2.98
N SER A 36 -8.35 4.36 4.15
CA SER A 36 -9.07 3.12 4.46
C SER A 36 -10.15 3.41 5.49
N ILE A 37 -11.33 2.89 5.25
CA ILE A 37 -12.43 2.89 6.20
C ILE A 37 -12.72 1.42 6.55
N THR A 38 -12.65 1.09 7.84
CA THR A 38 -13.04 -0.22 8.37
C THR A 38 -14.14 -0.05 9.41
N GLY A 39 -14.77 -1.16 9.79
CA GLY A 39 -15.95 -1.16 10.67
C GLY A 39 -17.24 -0.88 9.90
N SER A 40 -18.36 -1.19 10.53
CA SER A 40 -19.71 -1.05 9.96
C SER A 40 -20.45 0.20 10.42
N GLY A 41 -19.86 0.98 11.35
CA GLY A 41 -20.46 2.21 11.86
C GLY A 41 -21.54 1.99 12.91
N THR A 42 -21.49 0.86 13.62
CA THR A 42 -22.40 0.56 14.74
C THR A 42 -21.74 0.91 16.08
N ALA A 43 -22.52 1.02 17.15
CA ALA A 43 -21.97 1.28 18.49
C ALA A 43 -20.99 0.20 18.99
N THR A 44 -21.04 -1.00 18.41
CA THR A 44 -20.13 -2.12 18.72
C THR A 44 -19.03 -2.33 17.68
N ASP A 45 -19.07 -1.59 16.57
CA ASP A 45 -18.15 -1.70 15.44
C ASP A 45 -18.08 -0.35 14.71
N GLU A 46 -17.41 0.60 15.38
CA GLU A 46 -17.29 1.98 14.95
C GLU A 46 -16.49 2.10 13.65
N TYR A 47 -16.69 3.21 12.91
CA TYR A 47 -15.81 3.52 11.80
C TYR A 47 -14.40 3.82 12.28
N VAL A 48 -13.44 3.08 11.77
CA VAL A 48 -12.02 3.42 11.87
C VAL A 48 -11.58 3.95 10.52
N VAL A 49 -11.22 5.23 10.51
CA VAL A 49 -10.73 5.93 9.31
C VAL A 49 -9.24 6.16 9.47
N SER A 50 -8.47 5.58 8.56
CA SER A 50 -7.01 5.69 8.55
C SER A 50 -6.55 6.25 7.22
N ALA A 51 -5.48 7.05 7.25
CA ALA A 51 -4.78 7.43 6.04
C ALA A 51 -3.80 6.32 5.64
N ILE A 52 -3.85 5.91 4.38
CA ILE A 52 -2.84 5.08 3.73
C ILE A 52 -1.94 6.05 2.96
N LEU A 53 -0.86 6.47 3.62
CA LEU A 53 0.14 7.34 3.01
C LEU A 53 1.36 6.52 2.61
N PRO A 54 1.90 6.70 1.39
CA PRO A 54 3.14 6.06 1.00
C PRO A 54 4.28 6.49 1.94
N GLN A 55 5.03 5.53 2.47
CA GLN A 55 6.18 5.81 3.33
C GLN A 55 7.47 5.61 2.56
N GLN A 56 8.40 6.56 2.66
CA GLN A 56 9.74 6.39 2.11
C GLN A 56 10.52 5.34 2.87
N ILE A 57 11.10 4.41 2.12
CA ILE A 57 11.99 3.36 2.59
C ILE A 57 13.32 3.50 1.88
N ILE A 58 14.39 3.36 2.65
CA ILE A 58 15.77 3.29 2.17
C ILE A 58 16.32 1.96 2.66
N ASP A 59 16.59 1.06 1.72
CA ASP A 59 17.29 -0.20 2.00
C ASP A 59 18.75 -0.04 1.58
N GLU A 60 19.67 -0.43 2.46
CA GLU A 60 21.09 -0.44 2.19
C GLU A 60 21.59 -1.89 2.23
N ASP A 61 22.46 -2.26 1.29
CA ASP A 61 23.11 -3.56 1.24
C ASP A 61 24.56 -3.38 0.78
N THR A 62 25.34 -4.45 0.89
CA THR A 62 26.70 -4.52 0.38
C THR A 62 26.84 -5.78 -0.45
N VAL A 63 27.49 -5.68 -1.59
CA VAL A 63 27.70 -6.81 -2.50
C VAL A 63 28.60 -7.84 -1.83
N ARG A 64 28.14 -9.11 -1.77
CA ARG A 64 28.84 -10.21 -1.08
C ARG A 64 29.67 -11.08 -2.00
N THR A 65 29.40 -11.02 -3.30
CA THR A 65 30.10 -11.80 -4.33
C THR A 65 30.22 -10.95 -5.60
N ASP A 66 31.39 -11.01 -6.25
CA ASP A 66 31.60 -10.42 -7.57
C ASP A 66 30.52 -10.87 -8.56
N GLY A 67 29.90 -9.91 -9.25
CA GLY A 67 28.84 -10.16 -10.22
C GLY A 67 27.48 -10.50 -9.61
N GLN A 68 27.26 -10.29 -8.31
CA GLN A 68 25.92 -10.37 -7.72
C GLN A 68 24.94 -9.50 -8.51
N VAL A 69 23.74 -10.03 -8.73
CA VAL A 69 22.68 -9.31 -9.45
C VAL A 69 21.33 -9.34 -8.75
N ASP A 70 21.16 -10.20 -7.74
CA ASP A 70 19.88 -10.34 -7.05
C ASP A 70 19.97 -9.70 -5.66
N PHE A 71 18.93 -8.93 -5.33
CA PHE A 71 18.76 -8.19 -4.07
C PHE A 71 17.31 -8.32 -3.58
N THR A 72 17.11 -8.09 -2.28
CA THR A 72 15.80 -8.18 -1.64
C THR A 72 15.52 -6.88 -0.87
N LEU A 73 14.39 -6.24 -1.20
CA LEU A 73 13.85 -5.11 -0.46
C LEU A 73 13.21 -5.59 0.85
N THR A 74 13.27 -4.76 1.89
CA THR A 74 12.66 -5.06 3.19
C THR A 74 11.13 -4.94 3.17
N GLN A 75 10.58 -4.23 2.19
CA GLN A 75 9.15 -3.96 2.04
C GLN A 75 8.72 -4.09 0.58
N THR A 76 7.45 -4.44 0.36
CA THR A 76 6.88 -4.43 -1.00
C THR A 76 6.66 -2.97 -1.41
N PRO A 77 7.21 -2.52 -2.55
CA PRO A 77 6.96 -1.17 -3.02
C PRO A 77 5.48 -0.92 -3.30
N TYR A 78 5.01 0.30 -3.00
CA TYR A 78 3.68 0.74 -3.35
C TYR A 78 3.45 0.60 -4.86
N LEU A 79 2.23 0.29 -5.30
CA LEU A 79 1.93 -0.12 -6.69
C LEU A 79 2.42 0.88 -7.77
N VAL A 80 2.43 2.17 -7.45
CA VAL A 80 2.89 3.24 -8.37
C VAL A 80 4.28 3.79 -8.02
N SER A 81 4.94 3.21 -7.01
CA SER A 81 6.28 3.56 -6.58
C SER A 81 7.31 3.15 -7.62
N LYS A 82 8.30 4.01 -7.83
CA LYS A 82 9.48 3.69 -8.63
C LYS A 82 10.63 3.39 -7.68
N VAL A 83 11.17 2.18 -7.75
CA VAL A 83 12.39 1.82 -7.03
C VAL A 83 13.59 2.45 -7.74
N ARG A 84 14.45 3.11 -6.97
CA ARG A 84 15.70 3.72 -7.45
C ARG A 84 16.86 2.99 -6.81
N MET A 85 17.79 2.49 -7.62
CA MET A 85 19.03 1.88 -7.15
C MET A 85 20.19 2.87 -7.28
N TYR A 86 21.09 2.83 -6.32
CA TYR A 86 22.36 3.55 -6.32
C TYR A 86 23.48 2.53 -6.09
N ILE A 87 24.59 2.70 -6.81
CA ILE A 87 25.84 1.95 -6.60
C ILE A 87 26.89 2.97 -6.15
N ASN A 88 27.46 2.80 -4.97
CA ASN A 88 28.43 3.72 -4.36
C ASN A 88 27.93 5.18 -4.36
N GLY A 89 26.63 5.37 -4.08
CA GLY A 89 25.97 6.68 -4.07
C GLY A 89 25.56 7.24 -5.44
N VAL A 90 25.92 6.58 -6.56
CA VAL A 90 25.55 7.02 -7.92
C VAL A 90 24.26 6.34 -8.37
N ARG A 91 23.23 7.14 -8.69
CA ARG A 91 21.96 6.63 -9.22
C ARG A 91 22.16 5.99 -10.59
N ILE A 92 21.68 4.76 -10.77
CA ILE A 92 21.73 4.07 -12.06
C ILE A 92 20.43 4.24 -12.87
N ALA A 93 20.47 3.82 -14.13
CA ALA A 93 19.33 3.86 -15.03
C ALA A 93 18.16 2.98 -14.52
N LYS A 94 16.92 3.43 -14.74
CA LYS A 94 15.72 2.71 -14.28
C LYS A 94 15.53 1.32 -14.88
N ASP A 95 16.07 1.08 -16.07
CA ASP A 95 16.01 -0.18 -16.81
C ASP A 95 17.24 -1.06 -16.57
N ALA A 96 18.19 -0.59 -15.77
CA ALA A 96 19.24 -1.43 -15.19
C ALA A 96 18.73 -2.28 -14.03
N ILE A 97 17.44 -2.19 -13.68
CA ILE A 97 16.81 -3.07 -12.68
C ILE A 97 15.45 -3.56 -13.15
N THR A 98 15.06 -4.74 -12.66
CA THR A 98 13.67 -5.23 -12.66
C THR A 98 13.24 -5.51 -11.23
N VAL A 99 11.97 -5.22 -10.91
CA VAL A 99 11.42 -5.41 -9.57
C VAL A 99 10.15 -6.25 -9.64
N THR A 100 10.09 -7.31 -8.85
CA THR A 100 8.91 -8.18 -8.70
C THR A 100 8.71 -8.49 -7.22
N GLY A 101 7.60 -7.99 -6.64
CA GLY A 101 7.39 -8.05 -5.20
C GLY A 101 8.51 -7.31 -4.46
N THR A 102 9.25 -8.02 -3.62
CA THR A 102 10.43 -7.50 -2.92
C THR A 102 11.75 -7.83 -3.62
N THR A 103 11.75 -8.60 -4.71
CA THR A 103 12.98 -8.98 -5.41
C THR A 103 13.37 -7.91 -6.41
N VAL A 104 14.63 -7.49 -6.37
CA VAL A 104 15.26 -6.64 -7.39
C VAL A 104 16.34 -7.45 -8.10
N LYS A 105 16.30 -7.46 -9.43
CA LYS A 105 17.39 -7.97 -10.26
C LYS A 105 18.07 -6.81 -10.99
N TYR A 106 19.36 -6.63 -10.76
CA TYR A 106 20.24 -5.72 -11.48
C TYR A 106 20.65 -6.31 -12.83
N ILE A 107 20.71 -5.47 -13.86
CA ILE A 107 21.00 -5.81 -15.25
C ILE A 107 22.24 -5.02 -15.69
N PRO A 108 23.45 -5.58 -15.51
CA PRO A 108 24.72 -4.90 -15.83
C PRO A 108 24.78 -4.32 -17.24
N ALA A 109 24.25 -5.04 -18.23
CA ALA A 109 24.27 -4.63 -19.64
C ALA A 109 23.59 -3.25 -19.87
N ASN A 110 22.60 -2.91 -19.04
CA ASN A 110 21.88 -1.64 -19.11
C ASN A 110 22.52 -0.55 -18.23
N ASN A 111 23.68 -0.83 -17.64
CA ASN A 111 24.48 0.10 -16.84
C ASN A 111 25.96 0.04 -17.28
N GLY A 112 26.19 0.14 -18.58
CA GLY A 112 27.55 0.14 -19.16
C GLY A 112 28.30 -1.18 -18.98
N SER A 113 27.59 -2.30 -18.80
CA SER A 113 28.15 -3.62 -18.50
C SER A 113 28.95 -3.68 -17.20
N TYR A 114 28.66 -2.78 -16.25
CA TYR A 114 29.34 -2.76 -14.96
C TYR A 114 28.95 -3.98 -14.11
N ALA A 115 29.90 -4.89 -13.92
CA ALA A 115 29.78 -6.00 -12.99
C ALA A 115 30.10 -5.53 -11.57
N LEU A 116 29.14 -5.71 -10.65
CA LEU A 116 29.32 -5.35 -9.25
C LEU A 116 30.51 -6.09 -8.65
N LYS A 117 31.22 -5.43 -7.75
CA LYS A 117 32.34 -5.97 -6.99
C LYS A 117 31.96 -6.13 -5.53
N ILE A 118 32.59 -7.09 -4.86
CA ILE A 118 32.55 -7.16 -3.39
C ILE A 118 32.79 -5.76 -2.81
N ASP A 119 32.02 -5.44 -1.77
CA ASP A 119 32.05 -4.17 -1.05
C ASP A 119 31.48 -2.95 -1.78
N ASP A 120 30.97 -3.09 -3.01
CA ASP A 120 30.12 -2.04 -3.59
C ASP A 120 28.91 -1.79 -2.68
N ALA A 121 28.71 -0.52 -2.32
CA ALA A 121 27.58 -0.08 -1.50
C ALA A 121 26.34 0.07 -2.37
N ILE A 122 25.26 -0.61 -1.98
CA ILE A 122 23.98 -0.61 -2.69
C ILE A 122 22.93 0.10 -1.85
N THR A 123 22.20 1.02 -2.47
CA THR A 123 21.06 1.68 -1.84
C THR A 123 19.84 1.57 -2.73
N PHE A 124 18.69 1.22 -2.16
CA PHE A 124 17.38 1.30 -2.80
C PHE A 124 16.51 2.35 -2.11
N ASP A 125 15.96 3.30 -2.86
CA ASP A 125 15.01 4.31 -2.39
C ASP A 125 13.66 4.10 -3.09
N TYR A 126 12.61 3.91 -2.30
CA TYR A 126 11.26 3.64 -2.78
C TYR A 126 10.19 4.02 -1.75
N LEU A 127 8.95 4.16 -2.21
CA LEU A 127 7.78 4.25 -1.35
C LEU A 127 7.15 2.86 -1.15
N LYS A 128 6.75 2.52 0.08
CA LYS A 128 5.86 1.41 0.42
C LYS A 128 4.44 1.90 0.70
#